data_AF-M5T6F4-F1
#
_entry.id   AF-M5T6F4-F1
#
_cell.length_a   1.000
_cell.length_b   1.000
_cell.length_c   1.000
_cell.angle_alpha   90.00
_cell.angle_beta   90.00
_cell.angle_gamma   90.00
#
_symmetry.space_group_name_H-M   'P 1'
#
loop_
_entity.id
_entity.type
_entity.pdbx_description
1 polymer ?
#
loop_
_entity_poly.entity_id
_entity_poly.type
_entity_poly.pdbx_seq_one_letter_code
_entity_poly.pdbx_strand_id
1 'polypeptide(L)'
;MGLLPTIPTTEPSTKPSSQREPVKDRRASNRSGQPGRAGVERRQFGSSHSGLSAEGRDLASAIDAYKLKHHRRYITCDEMLVVLRSLGYEKLPIASE
;
A
#
# COMPACT_ATOMS: atom_id res chain seq x y z
N MET A 1 -26.82 -29.91 56.12
CA MET A 1 -27.19 -29.25 54.84
C MET A 1 -27.03 -27.76 55.06
N GLY A 2 -26.01 -27.01 54.65
CA GLY A 2 -24.91 -27.15 53.71
C GLY A 2 -24.58 -25.71 53.29
N LEU A 3 -23.88 -24.96 54.14
CA LEU A 3 -23.52 -23.56 53.90
C LEU A 3 -22.49 -23.50 52.76
N LEU A 4 -22.88 -22.96 51.61
CA LEU A 4 -21.99 -22.69 50.48
C LEU A 4 -21.14 -21.44 50.78
N PRO A 5 -19.84 -21.44 50.47
CA PRO A 5 -18.97 -20.29 50.69
C PRO A 5 -19.17 -19.20 49.62
N THR A 6 -19.24 -17.95 50.06
CA THR A 6 -19.24 -16.74 49.22
C THR A 6 -17.91 -16.58 48.50
N ILE A 7 -17.94 -16.42 47.17
CA ILE A 7 -16.77 -16.12 46.35
C ILE A 7 -16.54 -14.59 46.35
N PRO A 8 -15.31 -14.07 46.56
CA PRO A 8 -15.06 -12.63 46.45
C PRO A 8 -15.07 -12.20 44.98
N THR A 9 -16.02 -11.34 44.61
CA THR A 9 -16.04 -10.60 43.34
C THR A 9 -14.79 -9.72 43.27
N THR A 10 -13.90 -10.01 42.31
CA THR A 10 -12.77 -9.15 41.99
C THR A 10 -13.29 -7.94 41.21
N GLU A 11 -13.28 -6.77 41.84
CA GLU A 11 -13.53 -5.50 41.16
C GLU A 11 -12.38 -5.18 40.19
N PRO A 12 -12.62 -4.94 38.89
CA PRO A 12 -11.63 -4.29 38.05
C PRO A 12 -11.63 -2.79 38.39
N SER A 13 -10.67 -2.36 39.20
CA SER A 13 -10.36 -0.95 39.43
C SER A 13 -10.01 -0.25 38.10
N THR A 14 -11.00 0.35 37.46
CA THR A 14 -10.83 1.18 36.26
C THR A 14 -10.95 2.64 36.67
N LYS A 15 -9.80 3.31 36.76
CA LYS A 15 -9.71 4.76 36.99
C LYS A 15 -10.47 5.52 35.89
N PRO A 16 -11.37 6.46 36.20
CA PRO A 16 -11.99 7.30 35.18
C PRO A 16 -11.12 8.52 34.91
N SER A 17 -10.31 8.50 33.84
CA SER A 17 -9.81 9.74 33.23
C SER A 17 -10.40 9.90 31.83
N SER A 18 -11.67 10.31 31.80
CA SER A 18 -12.40 10.63 30.57
C SER A 18 -12.08 12.06 30.14
N GLN A 19 -10.91 12.25 29.51
CA GLN A 19 -10.70 13.38 28.60
C GLN A 19 -11.14 12.90 27.21
N ARG A 20 -12.43 13.08 26.89
CA ARG A 20 -12.95 12.85 25.54
C ARG A 20 -12.49 14.01 24.65
N GLU A 21 -11.33 13.85 24.01
CA GLU A 21 -10.98 14.66 22.84
C GLU A 21 -12.10 14.56 21.80
N PRO A 22 -12.59 15.67 21.23
CA PRO A 22 -13.62 15.62 20.21
C PRO A 22 -13.07 14.83 19.02
N VAL A 23 -13.84 13.83 18.55
CA VAL A 23 -13.52 13.06 17.35
C VAL A 23 -13.38 14.03 16.18
N LYS A 24 -12.14 14.31 15.79
CA LYS A 24 -11.84 15.09 14.59
C LYS A 24 -12.33 14.30 13.38
N ASP A 25 -13.44 14.75 12.79
CA ASP A 25 -13.89 14.25 11.49
C ASP A 25 -12.81 14.53 10.44
N ARG A 26 -12.03 13.50 10.10
CA ARG A 26 -10.93 13.60 9.13
C ARG A 26 -11.44 13.93 7.72
N ARG A 27 -12.74 13.73 7.41
CA ARG A 27 -13.33 14.14 6.12
C ARG A 27 -13.59 15.63 6.02
N ALA A 28 -13.70 16.35 7.14
CA ALA A 28 -13.92 17.80 7.11
C ALA A 28 -12.69 18.57 6.59
N SER A 29 -11.48 18.03 6.79
CA SER A 29 -10.23 18.64 6.32
C SER A 29 -10.11 18.76 4.79
N ASN A 30 -10.97 18.07 4.03
CA ASN A 30 -10.92 18.05 2.58
C ASN A 30 -12.03 18.89 1.91
N ARG A 31 -12.85 19.61 2.70
CA ARG A 31 -13.94 20.47 2.15
C ARG A 31 -13.51 21.91 1.88
N SER A 32 -12.34 22.33 2.36
CA SER A 32 -11.70 23.57 1.90
C SER A 32 -11.00 23.26 0.57
N GLY A 33 -11.75 23.42 -0.52
CA GLY A 33 -11.22 23.33 -1.88
C GLY A 33 -10.01 24.24 -2.05
N GLN A 34 -8.82 23.65 -2.04
CA GLN A 34 -7.63 24.29 -2.58
C GLN A 34 -7.44 23.74 -4.01
N PRO A 35 -7.80 24.52 -5.05
CA PRO A 35 -7.46 24.14 -6.41
C PRO A 35 -5.93 24.26 -6.53
N GLY A 36 -5.27 23.17 -6.94
CA GLY A 36 -3.87 23.23 -7.33
C GLY A 36 -2.85 23.20 -6.19
N ARG A 37 -2.65 22.02 -5.58
CA ARG A 37 -1.27 21.54 -5.44
C ARG A 37 -0.92 20.77 -6.71
N ALA A 38 -0.65 21.52 -7.77
CA ALA A 38 0.17 21.02 -8.87
C ALA A 38 1.49 20.52 -8.24
N GLY A 39 1.79 19.22 -8.38
CA GLY A 39 3.08 18.67 -7.97
C GLY A 39 3.09 17.70 -6.80
N VAL A 40 1.95 17.30 -6.23
CA VAL A 40 1.96 16.01 -5.49
C VAL A 40 1.93 14.91 -6.55
N GLU A 41 3.11 14.55 -7.04
CA GLU A 41 3.28 13.39 -7.92
C GLU A 41 2.67 12.19 -7.21
N ARG A 42 1.46 11.79 -7.65
CA ARG A 42 0.76 10.57 -7.23
C ARG A 42 1.42 9.32 -7.83
N ARG A 43 2.75 9.33 -7.94
CA ARG A 43 3.57 8.25 -8.44
C ARG A 43 4.69 8.04 -7.42
N GLN A 44 4.44 7.13 -6.48
CA GLN A 44 5.50 6.61 -5.59
C GLN A 44 6.67 5.97 -6.37
N PHE A 45 6.52 5.76 -7.69
CA PHE A 45 7.55 5.24 -8.59
C PHE A 45 8.06 6.27 -9.59
N GLY A 46 7.61 7.54 -9.52
CA GLY A 46 7.97 8.57 -10.52
C GLY A 46 9.42 9.02 -10.47
N SER A 47 10.12 8.81 -9.34
CA SER A 47 11.48 9.29 -9.10
C SER A 47 12.49 8.18 -8.76
N SER A 48 12.16 6.90 -9.00
CA SER A 48 13.04 5.77 -8.65
C SER A 48 13.75 5.20 -9.87
N HIS A 49 14.39 6.03 -10.69
CA HIS A 49 15.34 5.58 -11.72
C HIS A 49 16.81 5.75 -11.29
N SER A 50 17.06 6.45 -10.17
CA SER A 50 18.38 6.69 -9.59
C SER A 50 18.85 5.44 -8.84
N GLY A 51 19.54 4.54 -9.54
CA GLY A 51 20.12 3.32 -8.96
C GLY A 51 19.81 2.04 -9.73
N LEU A 52 18.97 2.08 -10.76
CA LEU A 52 18.75 0.92 -11.63
C LEU A 52 19.89 0.78 -12.65
N SER A 53 20.22 -0.47 -12.97
CA SER A 53 21.02 -0.83 -14.13
C SER A 53 20.35 -0.31 -15.41
N ALA A 54 21.11 -0.25 -16.52
CA ALA A 54 20.55 0.16 -17.82
C ALA A 54 19.31 -0.68 -18.18
N GLU A 55 19.43 -2.00 -18.05
CA GLU A 55 18.34 -2.97 -18.22
C GLU A 55 17.12 -2.68 -17.34
N GLY A 56 17.35 -2.33 -16.06
CA GLY A 56 16.26 -2.00 -15.14
C GLY A 56 15.49 -0.73 -15.56
N ARG A 57 16.16 0.25 -16.17
CA ARG A 57 15.49 1.46 -16.69
C ARG A 57 14.66 1.17 -17.93
N ASP A 58 15.14 0.31 -18.82
CA ASP A 58 14.38 -0.12 -20.00
C ASP A 58 13.12 -0.88 -19.57
N LEU A 59 13.25 -1.78 -18.58
CA LEU A 59 12.11 -2.47 -17.99
C LEU A 59 11.09 -1.51 -17.36
N ALA A 60 11.56 -0.55 -16.55
CA ALA A 60 10.69 0.45 -15.93
C ALA A 60 9.93 1.28 -16.98
N SER A 61 10.62 1.70 -18.04
CA SER A 61 10.05 2.46 -19.15
C SER A 61 8.99 1.65 -19.91
N ALA A 62 9.26 0.37 -20.17
CA ALA A 62 8.32 -0.53 -20.83
C ALA A 62 7.06 -0.78 -19.98
N ILE A 63 7.22 -0.96 -18.68
CA ILE A 63 6.10 -1.12 -17.73
C ILE A 63 5.22 0.14 -17.73
N ASP A 64 5.82 1.32 -17.70
CA ASP A 64 5.05 2.56 -17.67
C ASP A 64 4.32 2.83 -19.00
N ALA A 65 4.93 2.50 -20.13
CA ALA A 65 4.26 2.50 -21.44
C ALA A 65 3.07 1.53 -21.46
N TYR A 66 3.24 0.32 -20.90
CA TYR A 66 2.16 -0.66 -20.80
C TYR A 66 0.98 -0.13 -19.95
N LYS A 67 1.26 0.43 -18.77
CA LYS A 67 0.24 1.03 -17.89
C LYS A 67 -0.55 2.14 -18.58
N LEU A 68 0.14 3.01 -19.32
CA LEU A 68 -0.49 4.10 -20.08
C LEU A 68 -1.41 3.57 -21.17
N LYS A 69 -0.93 2.60 -21.96
CA LYS A 69 -1.72 1.99 -23.05
C LYS A 69 -2.98 1.28 -22.55
N HIS A 70 -2.89 0.61 -21.40
CA HIS A 70 -4.01 -0.15 -20.83
C HIS A 70 -4.86 0.68 -19.84
N HIS A 71 -4.54 1.97 -19.64
CA HIS A 71 -5.23 2.86 -18.71
C HIS A 71 -5.39 2.28 -17.29
N ARG A 72 -4.38 1.54 -16.82
CA ARG A 72 -4.39 0.86 -15.52
C ARG A 72 -3.32 1.38 -14.60
N ARG A 73 -3.64 1.39 -13.30
CA ARG A 73 -2.73 1.86 -12.24
C ARG A 73 -1.77 0.76 -11.74
N TYR A 74 -2.16 -0.50 -11.90
CA TYR A 74 -1.41 -1.68 -11.46
C TYR A 74 -1.28 -2.68 -12.62
N ILE A 75 -0.23 -3.49 -12.58
CA ILE A 75 0.05 -4.56 -13.53
C ILE A 75 -0.03 -5.91 -12.80
N THR A 76 -0.67 -6.90 -13.41
CA THR A 76 -0.72 -8.28 -12.90
C THR A 76 0.58 -9.03 -13.22
N CYS A 77 0.81 -10.17 -12.58
CA CYS A 77 2.01 -10.98 -12.84
C CYS A 77 2.10 -11.43 -14.31
N ASP A 78 0.97 -11.75 -14.94
CA ASP A 78 0.94 -12.18 -16.34
C ASP A 78 1.26 -11.02 -17.29
N GLU A 79 0.71 -9.83 -17.02
CA GLU A 79 1.04 -8.64 -17.79
C GLU A 79 2.52 -8.24 -17.62
N MET A 80 3.09 -8.40 -16.43
CA MET A 80 4.52 -8.20 -16.20
C MET A 80 5.35 -9.17 -17.04
N LEU A 81 4.93 -10.43 -17.14
CA LEU A 81 5.57 -11.44 -17.96
C LEU A 81 5.52 -11.06 -19.46
N VAL A 82 4.40 -10.51 -19.93
CA VAL A 82 4.28 -9.99 -21.31
C VAL A 82 5.27 -8.86 -21.57
N VAL A 83 5.39 -7.91 -20.64
CA VAL A 83 6.37 -6.82 -20.76
C VAL A 83 7.81 -7.35 -20.78
N LEU A 84 8.16 -8.28 -19.90
CA LEU A 84 9.49 -8.91 -19.89
C LEU A 84 9.81 -9.60 -21.23
N ARG A 85 8.86 -10.38 -21.76
CA ARG A 85 9.04 -11.05 -23.06
C ARG A 85 9.18 -10.06 -24.22
N SER A 86 8.49 -8.91 -24.17
CA SER A 86 8.62 -7.87 -25.21
C SER A 86 10.00 -7.24 -25.26
N LEU A 87 10.75 -7.29 -24.15
CA LEU A 87 12.14 -6.85 -24.06
C LEU A 87 13.15 -7.97 -24.41
N GLY A 88 12.66 -9.18 -24.72
CA GLY A 88 13.50 -10.34 -25.04
C GLY A 88 13.97 -11.15 -23.83
N TYR A 89 13.43 -10.90 -22.63
CA TYR A 89 13.73 -11.74 -21.48
C TYR A 89 13.02 -13.08 -21.58
N GLU A 90 13.80 -14.15 -21.44
CA GLU A 90 13.31 -15.51 -21.41
C GLU A 90 13.56 -16.15 -20.05
N LYS A 91 12.61 -16.98 -19.61
CA LYS A 91 12.80 -17.79 -18.42
C LYS A 91 13.78 -18.91 -18.74
N LEU A 92 14.98 -18.84 -18.19
CA LEU A 92 15.90 -19.97 -18.23
C LEU A 92 15.34 -21.12 -17.39
N PRO A 93 15.32 -22.36 -17.90
CA PRO A 93 14.98 -23.52 -17.10
C PRO A 93 16.08 -23.69 -16.05
N ILE A 94 15.76 -23.35 -14.80
CA ILE A 94 16.53 -23.85 -13.67
C ILE A 94 16.31 -25.35 -13.63
N ALA A 95 17.38 -26.11 -13.85
CA ALA A 95 17.35 -27.57 -13.70
C ALA A 95 16.89 -27.86 -12.27
N SER A 96 15.73 -28.50 -12.14
CA SER A 96 15.28 -29.03 -10.86
C SER A 96 16.22 -30.18 -10.49
N GLU A 97 17.14 -29.93 -9.55
CA GLU A 97 17.90 -30.98 -8.84
C GLU A 97 17.00 -31.77 -7.88
#